data_AF-A0A3M6QSC8-F1
#
_entry.id   AF-A0A3M6QSC8-F1
#
_cell.length_a   1.000
_cell.length_b   1.000
_cell.length_c   1.000
_cell.angle_alpha   90.00
_cell.angle_beta   90.00
_cell.angle_gamma   90.00
#
_symmetry.space_group_name_H-M   'P 1'
#
loop_
_entity.id
_entity.type
_entity.pdbx_description
1 polymer ?
#
loop_
_entity_poly.entity_id
_entity_poly.type
_entity_poly.pdbx_seq_one_letter_code
_entity_poly.pdbx_strand_id
1 'polypeptide(L)'
;MEPAFRYRWEAGFIIWKGTGVAINWQALLGIDRLRESARYWVDEGSIAVADRVELARLEWHTQRQALIWTVLAAALGLFFLSGFLILASVVALLHWNGTEHWVTAFVSVLLAWALLGVATLLVVFKVSKRLAQPFALTRKVLAEDLAELKERL
;
A
#
# COMPACT_ATOMS: atom_id res chain seq x y z
N MET A 1 -23.51 -36.17 87.76
CA MET A 1 -23.98 -34.94 87.09
C MET A 1 -23.15 -33.80 87.65
N GLU A 2 -22.08 -33.41 86.95
CA GLU A 2 -21.24 -32.24 87.19
C GLU A 2 -20.53 -31.94 85.85
N PRO A 3 -20.61 -30.72 85.30
CA PRO A 3 -19.87 -30.34 84.11
C PRO A 3 -18.73 -29.36 84.42
N ALA A 4 -17.87 -29.18 83.41
CA ALA A 4 -16.95 -28.05 83.20
C ALA A 4 -15.52 -28.21 83.75
N PHE A 5 -14.55 -28.34 82.84
CA PHE A 5 -13.63 -27.23 82.52
C PHE A 5 -12.83 -27.61 81.26
N ARG A 6 -13.35 -27.20 80.09
CA ARG A 6 -12.66 -27.37 78.80
C ARG A 6 -11.78 -26.13 78.59
N TYR A 7 -10.47 -26.31 78.60
CA TYR A 7 -9.52 -25.22 78.46
C TYR A 7 -9.63 -24.55 77.08
N ARG A 8 -9.89 -23.25 77.15
CA ARG A 8 -9.96 -22.26 76.07
C ARG A 8 -8.55 -21.91 75.62
N TRP A 9 -8.18 -22.32 74.41
CA TRP A 9 -7.06 -21.77 73.65
C TRP A 9 -7.58 -21.35 72.27
N GLU A 10 -8.28 -20.22 72.25
CA GLU A 10 -8.53 -19.48 71.01
C GLU A 10 -7.17 -18.90 70.58
N ALA A 11 -6.46 -19.61 69.71
CA ALA A 11 -5.34 -19.04 68.98
C ALA A 11 -5.90 -17.93 68.09
N GLY A 12 -5.84 -16.69 68.58
CA GLY A 12 -6.20 -15.50 67.84
C GLY A 12 -5.29 -15.32 66.65
N PHE A 13 -5.64 -15.94 65.53
CA PHE A 13 -5.09 -15.58 64.23
C PHE A 13 -6.00 -14.50 63.65
N ILE A 14 -5.73 -13.25 64.04
CA ILE A 14 -6.32 -12.08 63.40
C ILE A 14 -5.69 -11.99 62.00
N ILE A 15 -6.26 -12.70 61.03
CA ILE A 15 -6.03 -12.40 59.62
C ILE A 15 -6.74 -11.08 59.38
N TRP A 16 -5.98 -9.99 59.37
CA TRP A 16 -6.40 -8.72 58.81
C TRP A 16 -6.79 -8.98 57.35
N LYS A 17 -8.08 -9.22 57.11
CA LYS A 17 -8.66 -9.31 55.77
C LYS A 17 -8.71 -7.88 55.24
N GLY A 18 -7.54 -7.40 54.80
CA GLY A 18 -7.46 -6.20 53.99
C GLY A 18 -8.43 -6.40 52.83
N THR A 19 -9.52 -5.65 52.82
CA THR A 19 -10.36 -5.48 51.64
C THR A 19 -9.53 -4.72 50.63
N GLY A 20 -8.60 -5.43 50.00
CA GLY A 20 -8.09 -5.06 48.70
C GLY A 20 -9.30 -5.08 47.79
N VAL A 21 -10.01 -3.96 47.71
CA VAL A 21 -10.75 -3.62 46.50
C VAL A 21 -9.71 -3.79 45.41
N ALA A 22 -9.75 -4.92 44.71
CA ALA A 22 -8.96 -5.10 43.51
C ALA A 22 -9.53 -4.07 42.55
N ILE A 23 -8.95 -2.87 42.59
CA ILE A 23 -9.28 -1.77 41.73
C ILE A 23 -9.12 -2.34 40.33
N ASN A 24 -10.25 -2.57 39.65
CA ASN A 24 -10.22 -3.06 38.30
C ASN A 24 -9.77 -1.86 37.45
N TRP A 25 -8.45 -1.70 37.35
CA TRP A 25 -7.81 -0.60 36.65
C TRP A 25 -8.26 -0.52 35.18
N GLN A 26 -8.73 -1.62 34.60
CA GLN A 26 -9.30 -1.66 33.25
C GLN A 26 -10.68 -0.96 33.18
N ALA A 27 -11.53 -1.19 34.18
CA ALA A 27 -12.82 -0.50 34.31
C ALA A 27 -12.64 0.99 34.64
N LEU A 28 -11.60 1.34 35.40
CA LEU A 28 -11.24 2.73 35.74
C LEU A 28 -10.65 3.50 34.55
N LEU A 29 -9.97 2.82 33.64
CA LEU A 29 -9.47 3.38 32.37
C LEU A 29 -10.54 3.40 31.26
N GLY A 30 -11.77 2.96 31.53
CA GLY A 30 -12.86 2.95 30.55
C GLY A 30 -12.68 1.94 29.41
N ILE A 31 -11.74 1.00 29.54
CA ILE A 31 -11.38 0.02 28.50
C ILE A 31 -12.56 -0.90 28.17
N ASP A 32 -13.41 -1.22 29.15
CA ASP A 32 -14.60 -2.05 28.94
C ASP A 32 -15.62 -1.37 28.02
N ARG A 33 -15.81 -0.05 28.17
CA ARG A 33 -16.73 0.73 27.31
C ARG A 33 -16.20 0.88 25.89
N LEU A 34 -14.89 1.05 25.75
CA LEU A 34 -14.21 1.07 24.45
C LEU A 34 -14.30 -0.29 23.74
N ARG A 35 -14.22 -1.40 24.49
CA ARG A 35 -14.31 -2.75 23.94
C ARG A 35 -15.72 -3.13 23.51
N GLU A 36 -16.74 -2.71 24.26
CA GLU A 36 -18.15 -2.88 23.87
C GLU A 36 -18.52 -2.01 22.67
N SER A 37 -18.06 -0.76 22.65
CA SER A 37 -18.22 0.14 21.50
C SER A 37 -17.50 -0.43 20.28
N ALA A 38 -16.24 -0.86 20.41
CA ALA A 38 -15.50 -1.47 19.30
C ALA A 38 -16.22 -2.69 18.71
N ARG A 39 -16.84 -3.54 19.53
CA ARG A 39 -17.64 -4.67 19.02
C ARG A 39 -18.87 -4.23 18.26
N TYR A 40 -19.59 -3.21 18.74
CA TYR A 40 -20.76 -2.67 18.06
C TYR A 40 -20.39 -2.05 16.69
N TRP A 41 -19.26 -1.32 16.63
CA TRP A 41 -18.75 -0.75 15.38
C TRP A 41 -18.19 -1.82 14.42
N VAL A 42 -17.65 -2.92 14.94
CA VAL A 42 -17.18 -4.05 14.15
C VAL A 42 -18.35 -4.85 13.58
N ASP A 43 -19.40 -5.12 14.36
CA ASP A 43 -20.55 -5.90 13.85
C ASP A 43 -21.36 -5.10 12.82
N GLU A 44 -21.71 -3.84 13.10
CA GLU A 44 -22.46 -2.98 12.17
C GLU A 44 -21.60 -2.55 10.97
N GLY A 45 -20.31 -2.31 11.20
CA GLY A 45 -19.36 -1.90 10.16
C GLY A 45 -18.88 -3.04 9.27
N SER A 46 -18.80 -4.28 9.78
CA SER A 46 -18.29 -5.42 9.00
C SER A 46 -19.14 -5.72 7.77
N ILE A 47 -20.46 -5.55 7.87
CA ILE A 47 -21.39 -5.83 6.77
C ILE A 47 -21.35 -4.72 5.71
N ALA A 48 -21.33 -3.45 6.13
CA ALA A 48 -21.27 -2.30 5.21
C ALA A 48 -19.87 -2.11 4.58
N VAL A 49 -18.80 -2.48 5.29
CA VAL A 49 -17.42 -2.44 4.79
C VAL A 49 -17.16 -3.63 3.87
N ALA A 50 -17.65 -4.83 4.19
CA ALA A 50 -17.47 -6.00 3.33
C ALA A 50 -18.01 -5.76 1.91
N ASP A 51 -19.20 -5.17 1.80
CA ASP A 51 -19.83 -4.89 0.50
C ASP A 51 -19.04 -3.84 -0.31
N ARG A 52 -18.54 -2.79 0.36
CA ARG A 52 -17.66 -1.78 -0.28
C ARG A 52 -16.28 -2.32 -0.64
N VAL A 53 -15.75 -3.26 0.13
CA VAL A 53 -14.47 -3.94 -0.15
C VAL A 53 -14.61 -4.89 -1.34
N GLU A 54 -15.74 -5.58 -1.46
CA GLU A 54 -16.05 -6.42 -2.62
C GLU A 54 -16.15 -5.58 -3.90
N LEU A 55 -16.84 -4.44 -3.84
CA LEU A 55 -16.89 -3.47 -4.94
C LEU A 55 -15.51 -2.90 -5.29
N ALA A 56 -14.74 -2.47 -4.28
CA ALA A 56 -13.37 -1.95 -4.48
C ALA A 56 -12.43 -3.00 -5.07
N ARG A 57 -12.61 -4.28 -4.71
CA ARG A 57 -11.82 -5.41 -5.26
C ARG A 57 -12.12 -5.65 -6.73
N LEU A 58 -13.38 -5.51 -7.14
CA LEU A 58 -13.82 -5.62 -8.54
C LEU A 58 -13.28 -4.46 -9.40
N GLU A 59 -13.36 -3.23 -8.89
CA GLU A 59 -12.77 -2.06 -9.55
C GLU A 59 -11.24 -2.15 -9.62
N TRP A 60 -10.60 -2.64 -8.55
CA TRP A 60 -9.15 -2.86 -8.51
C TRP A 60 -8.69 -3.88 -9.53
N HIS A 61 -9.40 -5.00 -9.67
CA HIS A 61 -9.05 -6.02 -10.67
C HIS A 61 -9.15 -5.45 -12.10
N THR A 62 -10.17 -4.65 -12.36
CA THR A 62 -10.39 -4.01 -13.66
C THR A 62 -9.31 -2.96 -13.96
N GLN A 63 -8.99 -2.10 -13.00
CA GLN A 63 -7.91 -1.10 -13.15
C GLN A 63 -6.54 -1.75 -13.29
N ARG A 64 -6.26 -2.81 -12.52
CA ARG A 64 -5.02 -3.58 -12.62
C ARG A 64 -4.87 -4.24 -13.99
N GLN A 65 -5.94 -4.83 -14.51
CA GLN A 65 -5.93 -5.45 -15.84
C GLN A 65 -5.72 -4.42 -16.94
N ALA A 66 -6.37 -3.25 -16.86
CA ALA A 66 -6.17 -2.15 -17.79
C ALA A 66 -4.72 -1.63 -17.77
N LEU A 67 -4.11 -1.52 -16.58
CA LEU A 67 -2.69 -1.18 -16.44
C LEU A 67 -1.77 -2.23 -17.08
N ILE A 68 -2.03 -3.52 -16.84
CA ILE A 68 -1.25 -4.61 -17.43
C ILE A 68 -1.33 -4.55 -18.96
N TRP A 69 -2.54 -4.42 -19.52
CA TRP A 69 -2.71 -4.31 -20.97
C TRP A 69 -2.05 -3.06 -21.55
N THR A 70 -2.12 -1.92 -20.86
CA THR A 70 -1.48 -0.68 -21.30
C THR A 70 0.04 -0.81 -21.30
N VAL A 71 0.61 -1.39 -20.25
CA VAL A 71 2.06 -1.64 -20.15
C VAL A 71 2.50 -2.66 -21.20
N LEU A 72 1.73 -3.73 -21.39
CA LEU A 72 2.02 -4.75 -22.40
C LEU A 72 1.95 -4.17 -23.82
N ALA A 73 0.93 -3.37 -24.13
CA ALA A 73 0.80 -2.69 -25.41
C ALA A 73 1.94 -1.70 -25.64
N ALA A 74 2.35 -0.95 -24.61
CA ALA A 74 3.49 -0.05 -24.67
C ALA A 74 4.82 -0.80 -24.89
N ALA A 75 5.03 -1.91 -24.17
CA ALA A 75 6.22 -2.74 -24.31
C ALA A 75 6.29 -3.39 -25.71
N LEU A 76 5.16 -3.92 -26.19
CA LEU A 76 5.06 -4.53 -27.52
C LEU A 76 5.27 -3.48 -28.62
N GLY A 77 4.63 -2.31 -28.48
CA GLY A 77 4.83 -1.18 -29.40
C GLY A 77 6.28 -0.71 -29.44
N LEU A 78 6.94 -0.59 -28.28
CA LEU A 78 8.36 -0.23 -28.20
C LEU A 78 9.24 -1.31 -28.84
N PHE A 79 8.94 -2.59 -28.62
CA PHE A 79 9.67 -3.71 -29.23
C PHE A 79 9.59 -3.67 -30.76
N PHE A 80 8.38 -3.57 -31.33
CA PHE A 80 8.20 -3.49 -32.78
C PHE A 80 8.81 -2.22 -33.37
N LEU A 81 8.61 -1.06 -32.74
CA LEU A 81 9.20 0.20 -33.20
C LEU A 81 10.73 0.14 -33.23
N SER A 82 11.33 -0.38 -32.15
CA SER A 82 12.78 -0.51 -32.04
C SER A 82 13.32 -1.54 -33.03
N GLY A 83 12.64 -2.68 -33.18
CA GLY A 83 13.02 -3.72 -34.15
C GLY A 83 12.97 -3.21 -35.59
N PHE A 84 11.91 -2.50 -35.96
CA PHE A 84 11.79 -1.88 -37.27
C PHE A 84 12.87 -0.82 -37.49
N LEU A 85 13.15 0.02 -36.49
CA LEU A 85 14.20 1.04 -36.58
C LEU A 85 15.60 0.43 -36.71
N ILE A 86 15.88 -0.67 -36.02
CA ILE A 86 17.13 -1.44 -36.16
C ILE A 86 17.25 -1.98 -37.58
N LEU A 87 16.21 -2.66 -38.09
CA LEU A 87 16.21 -3.17 -39.47
C LEU A 87 16.43 -2.04 -40.48
N ALA A 88 15.71 -0.93 -40.33
CA ALA A 88 15.85 0.24 -41.20
C ALA A 88 17.28 0.82 -41.15
N SER A 89 17.88 0.87 -39.95
CA SER A 89 19.27 1.33 -39.76
C SER A 89 20.27 0.43 -40.49
N VAL A 90 20.10 -0.90 -40.37
CA VAL A 90 20.97 -1.88 -41.05
C VAL A 90 20.84 -1.75 -42.57
N VAL A 91 19.61 -1.70 -43.08
CA VAL A 91 19.36 -1.56 -44.53
C VAL A 91 19.96 -0.27 -45.05
N ALA A 92 19.77 0.85 -44.35
CA ALA A 92 20.37 2.13 -44.73
C ALA A 92 21.90 2.04 -44.77
N LEU A 93 22.54 1.56 -43.70
CA LEU A 93 23.99 1.47 -43.64
C LEU A 93 24.58 0.53 -44.68
N LEU A 94 23.92 -0.60 -44.97
CA LEU A 94 24.35 -1.52 -46.01
C LEU A 94 24.17 -0.92 -47.41
N HIS A 95 23.09 -0.18 -47.66
CA HIS A 95 22.82 0.42 -48.97
C HIS A 95 23.87 1.46 -49.35
N TRP A 96 24.30 2.30 -48.40
CA TRP A 96 25.33 3.33 -48.63
C TRP A 96 26.76 2.85 -48.33
N ASN A 97 26.97 1.57 -48.05
CA ASN A 97 28.29 1.04 -47.75
C ASN A 97 29.23 1.17 -48.96
N GLY A 98 30.41 1.76 -48.76
CA GLY A 98 31.41 1.99 -49.82
C GLY A 98 31.11 3.18 -50.74
N THR A 99 30.04 3.94 -50.49
CA THR A 99 29.73 5.19 -51.22
C THR A 99 30.22 6.43 -50.46
N GLU A 100 30.40 7.55 -51.16
CA GLU A 100 30.76 8.85 -50.53
C GLU A 100 29.73 9.33 -49.49
N HIS A 101 28.48 8.88 -49.61
CA HIS A 101 27.38 9.25 -48.71
C HIS A 101 27.31 8.39 -47.44
N TRP A 102 28.21 7.41 -47.25
CA TRP A 102 28.20 6.53 -46.08
C TRP A 102 28.18 7.30 -44.75
N VAL A 103 28.98 8.36 -44.65
CA VAL A 103 29.04 9.21 -43.46
C VAL A 103 27.69 9.88 -43.19
N THR A 104 27.01 10.37 -44.23
CA THR A 104 25.68 11.00 -44.09
C THR A 104 24.62 9.99 -43.66
N ALA A 105 24.66 8.76 -44.16
CA ALA A 105 23.77 7.67 -43.73
C ALA A 105 24.04 7.27 -42.27
N PHE A 106 25.29 7.24 -41.85
CA PHE A 106 25.65 6.97 -40.45
C PHE A 106 25.17 8.06 -39.50
N VAL A 107 25.37 9.34 -39.85
CA VAL A 107 24.92 10.47 -39.06
C VAL A 107 23.39 10.52 -38.96
N SER A 108 22.66 10.21 -40.04
CA SER A 108 21.20 10.20 -40.00
C SER A 108 20.65 9.10 -39.08
N VAL A 109 21.25 7.90 -39.11
CA VAL A 109 20.92 6.82 -38.17
C VAL A 109 21.22 7.24 -36.74
N LEU A 110 22.39 7.84 -36.47
CA LEU A 110 22.74 8.37 -35.15
C LEU A 110 21.73 9.40 -34.65
N LEU A 111 21.32 10.34 -35.51
CA LEU A 111 20.32 11.35 -35.19
C LEU A 111 18.96 10.71 -34.88
N ALA A 112 18.53 9.71 -35.65
CA ALA A 112 17.29 8.99 -35.39
C ALA A 112 17.30 8.32 -34.00
N TRP A 113 18.40 7.67 -33.63
CA TRP A 113 18.57 7.08 -32.29
C TRP A 113 18.62 8.12 -31.18
N ALA A 114 19.31 9.25 -31.40
CA ALA A 114 19.35 10.34 -30.43
C ALA A 114 17.96 10.92 -30.18
N LEU A 115 17.19 11.16 -31.25
CA LEU A 115 15.80 11.64 -31.16
C LEU A 115 14.90 10.63 -30.44
N LEU A 116 15.04 9.33 -30.73
CA LEU A 116 14.28 8.28 -30.03
C LEU A 116 14.62 8.25 -28.53
N GLY A 117 15.90 8.41 -28.18
CA GLY A 117 16.34 8.49 -26.79
C GLY A 117 15.74 9.69 -26.07
N VAL A 118 15.80 10.88 -26.68
CA VAL A 118 15.18 12.10 -26.13
C VAL A 118 13.67 11.94 -25.98
N ALA A 119 12.99 11.39 -26.99
CA ALA A 119 11.55 11.14 -26.94
C ALA A 119 11.18 10.19 -25.78
N THR A 120 11.95 9.11 -25.60
CA THR A 120 11.76 8.16 -24.50
C THR A 120 11.92 8.84 -23.14
N LEU A 121 12.97 9.64 -22.95
CA LEU A 121 13.19 10.40 -21.72
C LEU A 121 12.03 11.38 -21.42
N LEU A 122 11.53 12.07 -22.44
CA LEU A 122 10.38 12.97 -22.29
C LEU A 122 9.10 12.23 -21.90
N VAL A 123 8.85 11.05 -22.49
CA VAL A 123 7.69 10.22 -22.12
C VAL A 123 7.81 9.75 -20.68
N VAL A 124 8.97 9.22 -20.27
CA VAL A 124 9.22 8.80 -18.87
C VAL A 124 9.05 9.97 -17.90
N PHE A 125 9.55 11.16 -18.25
CA PHE A 125 9.39 12.35 -17.43
C PHE A 125 7.92 12.80 -17.31
N LYS A 126 7.15 12.73 -18.40
CA LYS A 126 5.70 13.04 -18.38
C LYS A 126 4.91 12.02 -17.58
N VAL A 127 5.20 10.73 -17.74
CA VAL A 127 4.50 9.64 -17.06
C VAL A 127 4.84 9.63 -15.57
N SER A 128 6.10 9.83 -15.18
CA SER A 128 6.49 9.93 -13.77
C SER A 128 5.79 11.10 -13.06
N LYS A 129 5.64 12.25 -13.72
CA LYS A 129 4.84 13.37 -13.20
C LYS A 129 3.36 13.03 -13.04
N ARG A 130 2.78 12.24 -13.96
CA ARG A 130 1.38 11.80 -13.86
C ARG A 130 1.18 10.73 -12.79
N LEU A 131 2.11 9.78 -12.65
CA LEU A 131 2.07 8.72 -11.63
C LEU A 131 2.35 9.25 -10.22
N ALA A 132 3.00 10.41 -10.07
CA ALA A 132 3.14 11.07 -8.77
C ALA A 132 1.82 11.64 -8.22
N GLN A 133 0.79 11.83 -9.06
CA GLN A 133 -0.51 12.40 -8.65
C GLN A 133 -1.53 11.38 -8.08
N PRO A 134 -1.69 10.14 -8.56
CA PRO A 134 -2.62 9.18 -7.94
C PRO A 134 -2.21 8.80 -6.51
N PHE A 135 -0.93 8.84 -6.16
CA PHE A 135 -0.47 8.67 -4.77
C PHE A 135 -0.69 9.89 -3.87
N ALA A 136 -1.09 11.05 -4.42
CA ALA A 136 -1.39 12.23 -3.61
C ALA A 136 -2.73 12.07 -2.86
N LEU A 137 -3.71 11.40 -3.47
CA LEU A 137 -4.99 11.09 -2.83
C LEU A 137 -4.79 10.04 -1.73
N THR A 138 -4.03 8.98 -2.02
CA THR A 138 -3.70 7.93 -1.04
C THR A 138 -2.85 8.48 0.10
N ARG A 139 -1.89 9.40 -0.16
CA ARG A 139 -1.10 10.03 0.91
C ARG A 139 -1.91 10.94 1.81
N LYS A 140 -2.88 11.69 1.27
CA LYS A 140 -3.76 12.53 2.10
C LYS A 140 -4.61 11.67 3.03
N VAL A 141 -5.25 10.64 2.47
CA VAL A 141 -6.08 9.71 3.25
C VAL A 141 -5.23 8.95 4.28
N LEU A 142 -4.02 8.49 3.89
CA LEU A 142 -3.12 7.79 4.83
C LEU A 142 -2.54 8.72 5.90
N ALA A 143 -2.39 10.02 5.61
CA ALA A 143 -1.93 11.01 6.58
C ALA A 143 -3.05 11.46 7.54
N GLU A 144 -4.28 11.57 7.05
CA GLU A 144 -5.48 11.78 7.89
C GLU A 144 -5.73 10.56 8.79
N ASP A 145 -5.65 9.34 8.26
CA ASP A 145 -5.74 8.11 9.06
C ASP A 145 -4.62 8.02 10.10
N LEU A 146 -3.38 8.42 9.76
CA LEU A 146 -2.27 8.43 10.72
C LEU A 146 -2.44 9.52 11.79
N ALA A 147 -3.05 10.65 11.44
CA ALA A 147 -3.32 11.74 12.37
C ALA A 147 -4.43 11.35 13.35
N GLU A 148 -5.50 10.72 12.86
CA GLU A 148 -6.60 10.24 13.69
C GLU A 148 -6.16 9.07 14.59
N LEU A 149 -5.30 8.17 14.11
CA LEU A 149 -4.65 7.14 14.92
C LEU A 149 -3.74 7.73 16.01
N LYS A 150 -3.09 8.87 15.75
CA LYS A 150 -2.25 9.56 16.73
C LYS A 150 -3.04 10.35 17.77
N GLU A 151 -4.24 10.81 17.45
CA GLU A 151 -5.10 11.51 18.42
C GLU A 151 -5.86 10.53 19.34
N ARG A 152 -6.04 9.28 18.92
CA ARG A 152 -6.74 8.24 19.70
C ARG A 152 -5.83 7.39 20.59
N LEU A 153 -4.51 7.61 20.59
CA LEU A 153 -3.49 6.85 21.33
C LEU A 153 -2.78 7.76 22.35
#